data_AF-A0A0P7ZYV5-F1
#
_entry.id   AF-A0A0P7ZYV5-F1
#
_cell.length_a   1.000
_cell.length_b   1.000
_cell.length_c   1.000
_cell.angle_alpha   90.00
_cell.angle_beta   90.00
_cell.angle_gamma   90.00
#
_symmetry.space_group_name_H-M   'P 1'
#
loop_
_entity.id
_entity.type
_entity.pdbx_description
1 polymer ?
#
loop_
_entity_poly.entity_id
_entity_poly.type
_entity_poly.pdbx_seq_one_letter_code
_entity_poly.pdbx_strand_id
1 'polypeptide(L)' 'MLPGLVFAAGALALFVMSYIPLCTQLGHVGLHWLLEFLAVFGTGHPLQGLLWLGFAFSFVAVLFDMFASFHTVQEQHER' A
#
# COMPACT_ATOMS: atom_id res chain seq x y z
N MET A 1 24.29 -9.97 1.46
CA MET A 1 25.04 -8.74 1.08
C MET A 1 24.22 -7.74 0.25
N LEU A 2 23.06 -8.10 -0.33
CA LEU A 2 22.31 -7.23 -1.25
C LEU A 2 21.08 -6.44 -0.72
N PRO A 3 20.47 -6.67 0.47
CA PRO A 3 19.24 -5.96 0.83
C PRO A 3 19.45 -4.46 1.10
N GLY A 4 20.60 -4.08 1.66
CA GLY A 4 20.94 -2.68 1.90
C GLY A 4 21.16 -1.88 0.60
N LEU A 5 21.71 -2.53 -0.44
CA LEU A 5 21.92 -1.89 -1.75
C LEU A 5 20.59 -1.58 -2.44
N VAL A 6 19.63 -2.51 -2.38
CA VAL A 6 18.29 -2.31 -2.96
C VAL A 6 17.56 -1.19 -2.23
N PHE A 7 17.65 -1.14 -0.90
CA PHE A 7 17.06 -0.06 -0.11
C PHE A 7 17.68 1.31 -0.44
N ALA A 8 19.01 1.38 -0.51
CA ALA A 8 19.73 2.62 -0.85
C ALA A 8 19.43 3.09 -2.29
N ALA A 9 19.38 2.18 -3.26
CA ALA A 9 19.05 2.49 -4.64
C ALA A 9 17.59 2.98 -4.78
N GLY A 10 16.66 2.34 -4.07
CA GLY A 10 15.26 2.78 -4.02
C GLY A 10 15.11 4.16 -3.38
N ALA A 11 15.79 4.41 -2.26
CA ALA A 11 15.78 5.71 -1.60
C ALA A 11 16.36 6.83 -2.49
N LEU A 12 17.44 6.55 -3.21
CA LEU A 12 18.04 7.50 -4.16
C LEU A 12 17.10 7.81 -5.32
N ALA A 13 16.43 6.80 -5.88
CA ALA A 13 15.46 6.99 -6.95
C ALA A 13 14.27 7.85 -6.50
N LEU A 14 13.78 7.64 -5.27
CA LEU A 14 12.72 8.46 -4.66
C LEU A 14 13.19 9.90 -4.43
N PHE A 15 14.43 10.11 -4.00
CA PHE A 15 15.01 11.45 -3.82
C PHE A 15 15.08 12.21 -5.15
N VAL A 16 15.48 11.54 -6.23
CA VAL A 16 15.50 12.12 -7.58
C VAL A 16 14.08 12.45 -8.06
N MET A 17 13.11 11.56 -7.84
CA MET A 17 11.69 11.81 -8.18
C MET A 17 11.11 13.00 -7.41
N SER A 18 11.52 13.21 -6.15
CA SER A 18 11.09 14.36 -5.34
C SER A 18 11.57 15.70 -5.89
N TYR A 19 12.63 15.72 -6.71
CA TYR A 19 13.14 16.95 -7.33
C TYR A 19 12.35 17.35 -8.57
N ILE A 20 11.48 16.47 -9.08
CA ILE A 20 10.64 16.74 -10.24
C ILE A 20 9.37 17.46 -9.73
N PRO A 21 9.16 18.75 -10.10
CA PRO A 21 7.99 19.52 -9.63
C PRO A 21 6.66 18.87 -10.03
N LEU A 22 6.64 18.12 -11.13
CA LEU A 22 5.48 17.35 -11.57
C LEU A 22 5.08 16.25 -10.57
N CYS A 23 6.04 15.59 -9.91
CA CYS A 23 5.75 14.58 -8.89
C CYS A 23 5.14 15.22 -7.64
N THR A 24 5.59 16.42 -7.27
CA THR A 24 5.02 17.16 -6.13
C THR A 24 3.59 17.63 -6.40
N GLN A 25 3.29 18.09 -7.62
CA GLN A 25 1.94 18.47 -8.02
C GLN A 25 1.00 17.28 -8.10
N LEU A 26 1.43 16.16 -8.70
CA LEU A 26 0.66 14.91 -8.71
C LEU A 26 0.45 14.36 -7.31
N GLY A 27 1.44 14.49 -6.43
CA GLY A 27 1.34 14.10 -5.03
C GLY A 27 0.29 14.92 -4.28
N HIS A 28 0.24 16.24 -4.48
CA HIS A 28 -0.80 17.09 -3.88
C HIS A 28 -2.19 16.80 -4.42
N VAL A 29 -2.33 16.62 -5.74
CA VAL A 29 -3.61 16.27 -6.37
C VAL A 29 -4.08 14.89 -5.90
N GLY A 30 -3.20 13.89 -5.90
CA GLY A 30 -3.51 12.54 -5.43
C GLY A 30 -3.84 12.50 -3.94
N LEU A 31 -3.13 13.26 -3.11
CA LEU A 31 -3.44 13.37 -1.68
C LEU A 31 -4.80 14.03 -1.45
N HIS A 32 -5.13 15.08 -2.21
CA HIS A 32 -6.44 15.72 -2.14
C HIS A 32 -7.56 14.74 -2.53
N TRP A 33 -7.37 14.00 -3.62
CA TRP A 33 -8.31 12.99 -4.10
C TRP A 33 -8.48 11.84 -3.09
N LEU A 34 -7.38 11.39 -2.49
CA LEU A 34 -7.40 10.38 -1.44
C LEU A 34 -8.13 10.88 -0.18
N LEU A 35 -7.89 12.12 0.25
CA LEU A 35 -8.57 12.72 1.39
C LEU A 35 -10.07 12.87 1.16
N GLU A 36 -10.48 13.26 -0.04
CA GLU A 36 -11.88 13.35 -0.44
C GLU A 36 -12.56 11.98 -0.45
N PHE A 37 -11.90 10.97 -1.03
CA PHE A 37 -12.34 9.58 -0.97
C PHE A 37 -12.49 9.10 0.49
N LEU A 38 -11.48 9.29 1.32
CA LEU A 38 -11.52 8.96 2.74
C LEU A 38 -12.66 9.69 3.47
N ALA A 39 -12.93 10.95 3.14
CA ALA A 39 -14.03 11.71 3.75
C ALA A 39 -15.41 11.16 3.34
N VAL A 40 -15.58 10.71 2.10
CA VAL A 40 -16.82 10.05 1.62
C VAL A 40 -17.09 8.75 2.40
N PHE A 41 -16.07 7.92 2.60
CA PHE A 41 -16.20 6.67 3.36
C PHE A 41 -16.28 6.89 4.87
N GLY A 42 -15.66 7.95 5.39
CA GLY A 42 -15.56 8.28 6.81
C GLY A 42 -16.65 9.19 7.35
N THR A 43 -17.80 9.34 6.67
CA THR A 43 -18.92 10.21 7.10
C THR A 43 -18.51 11.68 7.33
N GLY A 44 -17.59 12.19 6.50
CA GLY A 44 -17.01 13.53 6.63
C GLY A 44 -15.70 13.60 7.41
N HIS A 45 -15.27 12.53 8.08
CA HIS A 45 -13.98 12.47 8.80
C HIS A 45 -12.98 11.58 8.05
N PRO A 46 -11.94 12.14 7.41
CA PRO A 46 -11.01 11.36 6.59
C PRO A 46 -10.21 10.32 7.40
N LEU A 47 -9.93 10.57 8.68
CA LEU A 47 -9.26 9.60 9.56
C LEU A 47 -10.09 8.33 9.76
N GLN A 48 -11.42 8.45 9.84
CA GLN A 48 -12.31 7.29 9.94
C GLN A 48 -12.32 6.49 8.64
N GLY A 49 -12.31 7.18 7.48
CA GLY A 49 -12.13 6.52 6.18
C GLY A 49 -10.80 5.77 6.06
N LEU A 50 -9.72 6.33 6.61
CA LEU A 50 -8.41 5.68 6.61
C LEU A 50 -8.43 4.37 7.41
N LEU A 51 -9.09 4.37 8.56
CA LEU A 51 -9.25 3.16 9.39
C LEU A 51 -10.03 2.08 8.64
N TRP A 52 -11.13 2.43 7.98
CA TRP A 52 -11.91 1.50 7.17
C TRP A 52 -11.12 0.93 5.99
N LEU A 53 -10.38 1.79 5.28
CA LEU A 53 -9.55 1.38 4.15
C LEU A 53 -8.43 0.44 4.61
N GLY A 54 -7.75 0.79 5.70
CA GLY A 54 -6.73 -0.06 6.31
C GLY A 54 -7.29 -1.42 6.76
N PHE A 55 -8.49 -1.42 7.35
CA PHE A 55 -9.16 -2.65 7.78
C PHE A 55 -9.54 -3.55 6.59
N ALA A 56 -10.11 -2.98 5.53
CA ALA A 56 -10.43 -3.72 4.31
C ALA A 56 -9.18 -4.32 3.66
N PHE A 57 -8.10 -3.54 3.58
CA PHE A 57 -6.84 -4.00 3.00
C PHE A 57 -6.19 -5.10 3.84
N SER A 58 -6.19 -4.94 5.17
CA SER A 58 -5.71 -5.97 6.09
C SER A 58 -6.53 -7.25 5.99
N PHE A 59 -7.85 -7.16 5.85
CA PHE A 59 -8.72 -8.31 5.67
C PHE A 59 -8.40 -9.07 4.38
N VAL A 60 -8.24 -8.35 3.25
CA VAL A 60 -7.84 -8.95 1.98
C VAL A 60 -6.44 -9.58 2.07
N ALA A 61 -5.48 -8.92 2.72
CA ALA A 61 -4.14 -9.45 2.90
C ALA A 61 -4.15 -10.76 3.72
N VAL A 62 -4.92 -10.81 4.81
CA VAL A 62 -5.09 -12.04 5.62
C VAL A 62 -5.75 -13.15 4.83
N LEU A 63 -6.80 -12.84 4.05
CA LEU A 63 -7.43 -13.83 3.18
C LEU A 63 -6.42 -14.36 2.16
N PHE A 64 -5.66 -13.49 1.52
CA PHE A 64 -4.67 -13.88 0.51
C PHE A 64 -3.57 -14.75 1.11
N ASP A 65 -3.07 -14.38 2.29
CA ASP A 65 -2.07 -15.17 3.05
C ASP A 65 -2.63 -16.54 3.44
N MET A 66 -3.89 -16.59 3.89
CA MET A 66 -4.57 -17.84 4.21
C MET A 66 -4.73 -18.73 2.96
N PHE A 67 -5.17 -18.19 1.82
CA PHE A 67 -5.29 -18.93 0.56
C PHE A 67 -3.93 -19.44 0.06
N ALA A 68 -2.89 -18.61 0.14
CA ALA A 68 -1.53 -19.02 -0.20
C ALA A 68 -1.05 -20.17 0.71
N SER A 69 -1.34 -20.10 2.02
CA SER A 69 -1.02 -21.17 2.96
C SER A 69 -1.81 -22.45 2.68
N PHE A 70 -3.07 -22.38 2.27
CA PHE A 70 -3.84 -23.57 1.90
C PHE A 70 -3.29 -24.24 0.64
N HIS A 71 -2.87 -23.46 -0.36
CA HIS A 71 -2.27 -23.98 -1.58
C HIS A 71 -0.94 -24.71 -1.30
N THR A 72 -0.09 -24.17 -0.42
CA THR A 72 1.18 -24.82 -0.07
C THR A 72 0.99 -26.10 0.75
N VAL A 73 -0.02 -26.15 1.62
CA VAL A 73 -0.35 -27.36 2.39
C VAL A 73 -0.91 -28.46 1.48
N GLN A 74 -1.74 -28.13 0.49
CA GLN A 74 -2.24 -29.11 -0.48
C GLN A 74 -1.11 -29.80 -1.27
N GLU A 75 -0.12 -29.04 -1.75
CA GLU A 75 1.01 -29.63 -2.48
C GLU A 75 1.88 -30.57 -1.63
N GLN A 76 1.87 -30.44 -0.30
CA GLN A 76 2.58 -31.36 0.59
C GLN A 76 1.76 -32.63 0.89
N HIS A 77 0.44 -32.62 0.72
CA HIS A 77 -0.40 -33.81 0.94
C HIS A 77 -0.43 -34.75 -0.27
N GLU A 78 -0.18 -34.23 -1.49
CA GLU A 78 -0.07 -35.04 -2.71
C GLU A 78 1.35 -35.61 -2.95
N ARG A 79 2.33 -35.34 -2.08
CA ARG A 79 3.69 -35.90 -2.17
C ARG A 79 3.93 -37.06 -1.22
#